data_AF-A0A1A7YSU7-F1
#
_entry.id   AF-A0A1A7YSU7-F1
#
_cell.length_a   1.000
_cell.length_b   1.000
_cell.length_c   1.000
_cell.angle_alpha   90.00
_cell.angle_beta   90.00
_cell.angle_gamma   90.00
#
_symmetry.space_group_name_H-M   'P 1'
#
loop_
_entity.id
_entity.type
_entity.pdbx_description
1 polymer ?
#
loop_
_entity_poly.entity_id
_entity_poly.type
_entity_poly.pdbx_seq_one_letter_code
_entity_poly.pdbx_strand_id
1 'polypeptide(L)'
;MGLNLTLGSLVFFFWMSAIWARLAQEGCTDFKLQFERVFSVPGDVAMLNSTLLSPDVLNYTAVPYNITWYNSKTGQEMSNQPGQILVLGETLWFLNTTLEDAGEYMTILRTHCC
;
A
#
# COMPACT_ATOMS: atom_id res chain seq x y z
N MET A 1 -20.24 11.48 49.13
CA MET A 1 -20.65 11.34 47.71
C MET A 1 -19.55 11.95 46.85
N GLY A 2 -18.69 11.14 46.23
CA GLY A 2 -17.56 11.69 45.44
C GLY A 2 -16.70 10.64 44.75
N LEU A 3 -16.59 9.43 45.32
CA LEU A 3 -15.75 8.34 44.77
C LEU A 3 -16.40 7.57 43.60
N ASN A 4 -17.74 7.47 43.56
CA ASN A 4 -18.43 6.75 42.47
C ASN A 4 -18.42 7.50 41.13
N LEU A 5 -18.40 8.83 41.16
CA LEU A 5 -18.35 9.67 39.96
C LEU A 5 -16.95 9.65 39.32
N THR A 6 -15.89 9.60 40.12
CA THR A 6 -14.51 9.55 39.63
C THR A 6 -14.16 8.20 39.02
N LEU A 7 -14.65 7.10 39.61
CA LEU A 7 -14.40 5.74 39.11
C LEU A 7 -15.13 5.47 37.79
N GLY A 8 -16.41 5.87 37.68
CA GLY A 8 -17.18 5.74 36.43
C GLY A 8 -16.60 6.59 35.29
N SER A 9 -16.09 7.78 35.61
CA SER A 9 -15.41 8.66 34.67
C SER A 9 -14.12 8.03 34.14
N LEU A 10 -13.26 7.49 35.01
CA LEU A 10 -12.05 6.78 34.62
C LEU A 10 -12.34 5.58 33.72
N VAL A 11 -13.33 4.75 34.05
CA VAL A 11 -13.74 3.60 33.22
C VAL A 11 -14.20 4.06 31.83
N PHE A 12 -14.93 5.17 31.74
CA PHE A 12 -15.34 5.75 30.46
C PHE A 12 -14.14 6.26 29.63
N PHE A 13 -13.16 6.91 30.27
CA PHE A 13 -11.93 7.35 29.58
C PHE A 13 -11.08 6.18 29.08
N PHE A 14 -10.94 5.10 29.86
CA PHE A 14 -10.26 3.89 29.42
C PHE A 14 -11.01 3.17 28.29
N TRP A 15 -12.34 3.21 28.30
CA TRP A 15 -13.15 2.64 27.23
C TRP A 15 -13.05 3.45 25.93
N MET A 16 -13.15 4.78 25.99
CA MET A 16 -13.04 5.64 24.81
C MET A 16 -11.63 5.62 24.21
N SER A 17 -10.58 5.55 25.03
CA SER A 17 -9.21 5.39 24.56
C SER A 17 -8.95 4.02 23.91
N ALA A 18 -9.56 2.95 24.42
CA ALA A 18 -9.49 1.62 23.78
C ALA A 18 -10.21 1.58 22.41
N ILE A 19 -11.29 2.35 22.23
CA ILE A 19 -11.98 2.48 20.94
C ILE A 19 -11.12 3.28 19.95
N TRP A 20 -10.49 4.37 20.37
CA TRP A 20 -9.58 5.15 19.52
C TRP A 20 -8.32 4.37 19.13
N ALA A 21 -7.77 3.54 20.01
CA ALA A 21 -6.65 2.67 19.69
C ALA A 21 -7.00 1.61 18.64
N ARG A 22 -8.21 1.03 18.68
CA ARG A 22 -8.69 0.09 17.64
C ARG A 22 -8.86 0.74 16.27
N LEU A 23 -9.36 1.97 16.23
CA LEU A 23 -9.51 2.73 14.98
C LEU A 23 -8.15 3.15 14.38
N ALA A 24 -7.15 3.41 15.23
CA ALA A 24 -5.80 3.75 14.78
C ALA A 24 -5.07 2.57 14.11
N GLN A 25 -5.54 1.33 14.31
CA GLN A 25 -4.94 0.11 13.77
C GLN A 25 -5.40 -0.22 12.34
N GLU A 26 -6.32 0.56 11.77
CA GLU A 26 -6.85 0.35 10.41
C GLU A 26 -6.03 1.06 9.30
N GLY A 27 -4.92 1.73 9.64
CA GLY A 27 -4.09 2.47 8.69
C GLY A 27 -2.98 1.64 8.04
N CYS A 28 -2.83 1.74 6.71
CA CYS A 28 -1.63 1.24 6.03
C CYS A 28 -0.41 2.12 6.39
N THR A 29 0.75 1.50 6.66
CA THR A 29 2.00 2.25 6.82
C THR A 29 2.49 2.72 5.45
N ASP A 30 2.55 4.03 5.25
CA ASP A 30 3.11 4.62 4.04
C ASP A 30 4.64 4.75 4.18
N PHE A 31 5.37 3.95 3.41
CA PHE A 31 6.83 3.96 3.35
C PHE A 31 7.40 5.12 2.53
N LYS A 32 6.54 5.99 1.98
CA LYS A 32 6.85 7.12 1.12
C LYS A 32 7.52 6.71 -0.20
N LEU A 33 7.64 7.68 -1.10
CA LEU A 33 8.13 7.48 -2.45
C LEU A 33 9.59 7.02 -2.42
N GLN A 34 9.85 5.83 -2.96
CA GLN A 34 11.21 5.36 -3.21
C GLN A 34 11.72 5.91 -4.54
N PHE A 35 12.99 6.31 -4.57
CA PHE A 35 13.59 7.08 -5.68
C PHE A 35 13.85 6.27 -6.96
N GLU A 36 13.32 5.05 -7.07
CA GLU A 36 13.50 4.24 -8.27
C GLU A 36 12.63 4.81 -9.39
N ARG A 37 13.27 5.25 -10.47
CA ARG A 37 12.63 5.84 -11.65
C ARG A 37 13.00 5.00 -12.85
N VAL A 38 11.99 4.71 -13.65
CA VAL A 38 12.15 4.01 -14.92
C VAL A 38 11.83 4.99 -16.04
N PHE A 39 12.73 5.09 -17.02
CA PHE A 39 12.55 5.92 -18.20
C PHE A 39 12.35 5.00 -19.40
N SER A 40 11.30 5.26 -20.19
CA SER A 40 10.97 4.53 -21.41
C SER A 40 10.60 5.51 -22.52
N VAL A 41 10.65 5.07 -23.77
CA VAL A 41 10.14 5.81 -24.93
C VAL A 41 8.86 5.16 -25.44
N PRO A 42 7.95 5.91 -26.09
CA PRO A 42 6.72 5.33 -26.62
C PRO A 42 7.00 4.16 -27.58
N GLY A 43 6.27 3.05 -27.42
CA GLY A 43 6.50 1.81 -28.18
C GLY A 43 7.34 0.76 -27.44
N ASP A 44 8.16 1.16 -26.47
CA ASP A 44 9.02 0.23 -25.71
C ASP A 44 8.26 -0.49 -24.59
N VAL A 45 8.91 -1.51 -24.04
CA VAL A 45 8.47 -2.20 -22.83
C VAL A 45 9.08 -1.52 -21.61
N ALA A 46 8.25 -1.22 -20.61
CA ALA A 46 8.71 -0.74 -19.32
C ALA A 46 8.26 -1.68 -18.20
N MET A 47 9.11 -1.88 -17.20
CA MET A 47 8.82 -2.68 -16.01
C MET A 47 9.08 -1.84 -14.77
N LEU A 48 8.11 -1.78 -13.87
CA LEU A 48 8.26 -1.26 -12.52
C LEU A 48 8.33 -2.43 -11.54
N ASN A 49 9.22 -2.31 -10.55
CA ASN A 49 9.34 -3.28 -9.46
C ASN A 49 8.91 -2.65 -8.13
N SER A 50 8.26 -3.42 -7.27
CA SER A 50 7.92 -2.96 -5.92
C SER A 50 9.15 -2.96 -5.04
N THR A 51 9.42 -1.84 -4.38
CA THR A 51 10.49 -1.74 -3.39
C THR A 51 10.06 -2.20 -2.00
N LEU A 52 8.76 -2.49 -1.79
CA LEU A 52 8.23 -2.88 -0.48
C LEU A 52 8.77 -4.23 0.00
N LEU A 53 9.26 -5.07 -0.91
CA LEU A 53 9.81 -6.39 -0.61
C LEU A 53 11.35 -6.39 -0.58
N SER A 54 11.96 -5.21 -0.71
CA SER A 54 13.37 -5.05 -0.41
C SER A 54 13.63 -5.45 1.04
N PRO A 55 14.70 -6.21 1.35
CA PRO A 55 15.06 -6.60 2.71
C PRO A 55 15.18 -5.41 3.68
N ASP A 56 15.51 -4.22 3.15
CA ASP A 56 15.64 -2.98 3.91
C ASP A 56 14.29 -2.39 4.36
N VAL A 57 13.19 -2.82 3.73
CA VAL A 57 11.82 -2.33 3.98
C VAL A 57 11.02 -3.38 4.73
N LEU A 58 10.91 -4.60 4.20
CA LEU A 58 10.17 -5.70 4.82
C LEU A 58 10.83 -7.06 4.48
N ASN A 59 11.16 -7.85 5.50
CA ASN A 59 11.68 -9.21 5.31
C ASN A 59 10.53 -10.26 5.29
N TYR A 60 9.62 -10.13 4.31
CA TYR A 60 8.48 -11.05 4.15
C TYR A 60 8.84 -12.25 3.26
N THR A 61 9.79 -13.07 3.70
CA THR A 61 10.01 -14.41 3.09
C THR A 61 9.12 -15.49 3.71
N ALA A 62 8.46 -15.21 4.84
CA ALA A 62 7.72 -16.21 5.61
C ALA A 62 6.20 -15.98 5.75
N VAL A 63 5.68 -14.82 5.34
CA VAL A 63 4.26 -14.45 5.54
C VAL A 63 3.57 -14.29 4.19
N PRO A 64 2.45 -14.99 3.93
CA PRO A 64 1.65 -14.77 2.73
C PRO A 64 1.10 -13.34 2.68
N TYR A 65 1.26 -12.70 1.52
CA TYR A 65 0.81 -11.34 1.28
C TYR A 65 0.11 -11.22 -0.07
N ASN A 66 -0.78 -10.24 -0.18
CA ASN A 66 -1.35 -9.77 -1.43
C ASN A 66 -0.77 -8.40 -1.76
N ILE A 67 -0.27 -8.25 -2.98
CA ILE A 67 0.23 -6.98 -3.48
C ILE A 67 -0.65 -6.50 -4.63
N THR A 68 -1.08 -5.25 -4.57
CA THR A 68 -1.84 -4.60 -5.63
C THR A 68 -1.18 -3.31 -6.06
N TRP A 69 -1.30 -2.98 -7.35
CA TRP A 69 -0.73 -1.78 -7.96
C TRP A 69 -1.83 -0.74 -8.20
N TYR A 70 -1.51 0.54 -8.03
CA TYR A 70 -2.43 1.64 -8.30
C TYR A 70 -1.71 2.75 -9.09
N ASN A 71 -2.45 3.41 -9.97
CA ASN A 71 -2.03 4.69 -10.53
C ASN A 71 -2.22 5.77 -9.45
N SER A 72 -1.16 6.46 -9.05
CA SER A 72 -1.22 7.39 -7.92
C SER A 72 -2.02 8.66 -8.24
N LYS A 73 -2.11 9.04 -9.51
CA LYS A 73 -2.86 10.21 -9.97
C LYS A 73 -4.36 9.95 -9.98
N THR A 74 -4.79 8.77 -10.44
CA THR A 74 -6.22 8.46 -10.57
C THR A 74 -6.78 7.67 -9.39
N GLY A 75 -5.92 7.05 -8.57
CA GLY A 75 -6.30 6.13 -7.52
C GLY A 75 -6.86 4.80 -8.03
N GLN A 76 -6.80 4.55 -9.34
CA GLN A 76 -7.35 3.35 -9.95
C GLN A 76 -6.40 2.16 -9.77
N GLU A 77 -6.97 1.01 -9.42
CA GLU A 77 -6.23 -0.25 -9.37
C GLU A 77 -5.80 -0.69 -10.77
N MET A 78 -4.51 -1.01 -10.90
CA MET A 78 -3.95 -1.56 -12.13
C MET A 78 -4.37 -3.03 -12.26
N SER A 79 -4.73 -3.42 -13.48
CA SER A 79 -5.18 -4.77 -13.80
C SER A 79 -4.58 -5.23 -15.12
N ASN A 80 -4.61 -6.54 -15.35
CA ASN A 80 -4.16 -7.12 -16.61
C ASN A 80 -5.00 -6.58 -17.77
N GLN A 81 -4.33 -5.99 -18.76
CA GLN A 81 -4.91 -5.56 -20.02
C GLN A 81 -4.20 -6.30 -21.15
N PRO A 82 -4.88 -7.23 -21.85
CA PRO A 82 -4.25 -8.07 -22.87
C PRO A 82 -3.46 -7.24 -23.90
N GLY A 83 -2.17 -7.52 -24.03
CA GLY A 83 -1.29 -6.84 -25.00
C GLY A 83 -0.83 -5.44 -24.60
N GLN A 84 -1.23 -4.90 -23.44
CA GLN A 84 -0.85 -3.56 -23.00
C GLN A 84 -0.24 -3.55 -21.59
N ILE A 85 -0.92 -4.14 -20.61
CA ILE A 85 -0.50 -4.10 -19.20
C ILE A 85 -0.48 -5.52 -18.63
N LEU A 86 0.62 -5.87 -17.96
CA LEU A 86 0.78 -7.11 -17.22
C LEU A 86 1.06 -6.78 -15.74
N VAL A 87 0.21 -7.27 -14.84
CA VAL A 87 0.40 -7.21 -13.39
C VAL A 87 0.83 -8.59 -12.90
N LEU A 88 2.08 -8.70 -12.46
CA LEU A 88 2.66 -9.95 -11.97
C LEU A 88 3.24 -9.73 -10.57
N GLY A 89 2.36 -9.81 -9.57
CA GLY A 89 2.73 -9.66 -8.16
C GLY A 89 3.51 -8.35 -7.91
N GLU A 90 4.80 -8.51 -7.66
CA GLU A 90 5.73 -7.42 -7.35
C GLU A 90 6.09 -6.54 -8.54
N THR A 91 5.71 -6.93 -9.76
CA THR A 91 6.07 -6.20 -10.99
C THR A 91 4.85 -5.75 -11.77
N LEU A 92 4.96 -4.54 -12.33
CA LEU A 92 3.99 -3.96 -13.26
C LEU A 92 4.69 -3.71 -14.59
N TRP A 93 4.14 -4.29 -15.66
CA TRP A 93 4.70 -4.22 -17.00
C TRP A 93 3.78 -3.45 -17.92
N PHE A 94 4.36 -2.51 -18.66
CA PHE A 94 3.76 -1.88 -19.83
C PHE A 94 4.44 -2.51 -21.05
N LEU A 95 3.67 -3.24 -21.84
CA LEU A 95 4.17 -3.99 -23.00
C LEU A 95 4.34 -3.10 -24.25
N ASN A 96 3.69 -1.93 -24.23
CA ASN A 96 3.78 -0.90 -25.25
C ASN A 96 3.48 0.44 -24.58
N THR A 97 4.52 1.14 -24.11
CA THR A 97 4.35 2.39 -23.37
C THR A 97 3.86 3.52 -24.26
N THR A 98 3.00 4.38 -23.71
CA THR A 98 2.59 5.64 -24.34
C THR A 98 2.91 6.84 -23.44
N LEU A 99 2.71 8.06 -23.93
CA LEU A 99 2.92 9.28 -23.12
C LEU A 99 1.91 9.39 -21.98
N GLU A 100 0.74 8.75 -22.12
CA GLU A 100 -0.32 8.69 -21.12
C GLU A 100 0.04 7.80 -19.93
N ASP A 101 0.94 6.83 -20.12
CA ASP A 101 1.46 5.96 -19.06
C ASP A 101 2.50 6.67 -18.17
N ALA A 102 2.91 7.89 -18.50
CA ALA A 102 3.84 8.65 -17.69
C ALA A 102 3.19 9.09 -16.37
N GLY A 103 3.77 8.67 -15.25
CA GLY A 103 3.28 9.06 -13.93
C GLY A 103 3.90 8.27 -12.79
N GLU A 104 3.27 8.42 -11.61
CA GLU A 104 3.66 7.72 -10.41
C GLU A 104 2.71 6.54 -10.15
N TYR A 105 3.28 5.41 -9.78
CA TYR A 105 2.55 4.20 -9.47
C TYR A 105 2.93 3.75 -8.06
N MET A 106 1.95 3.28 -7.30
CA MET A 106 2.14 2.83 -5.94
C MET A 106 1.74 1.37 -5.79
N THR A 107 2.40 0.67 -4.86
CA THR A 107 2.02 -0.68 -4.46
C THR A 107 1.46 -0.67 -3.05
N ILE A 108 0.39 -1.43 -2.82
CA ILE A 108 -0.14 -1.71 -1.50
C ILE A 108 0.05 -3.19 -1.21
N LEU A 109 0.82 -3.49 -0.17
CA LEU A 109 1.03 -4.84 0.33
C LEU A 109 0.12 -5.08 1.54
N ARG A 110 -0.68 -6.14 1.48
CA ARG A 110 -1.57 -6.58 2.56
C ARG A 110 -1.15 -7.97 3.02
N THR A 111 -0.71 -8.07 4.28
CA THR A 111 -0.48 -9.36 4.93
C THR A 111 -1.77 -9.85 5.56
N HIS A 112 -2.03 -11.16 5.50
CA HIS A 112 -3.21 -11.75 6.15
C HIS A 112 -3.08 -11.91 7.68
N CYS A 113 -2.06 -11.33 8.31
CA CYS A 113 -1.82 -11.55 9.73
C CYS A 113 -2.67 -10.65 10.63
N CYS A 114 -3.29 -11.31 11.62
CA CYS A 114 -4.13 -10.86 12.75
C CYS A 114 -4.38 -9.37 12.96
#